data_AF-A0A7S1CYV9-F1
#
_entry.id   AF-A0A7S1CYV9-F1
#
_cell.length_a   1.000
_cell.length_b   1.000
_cell.length_c   1.000
_cell.angle_alpha   90.00
_cell.angle_beta   90.00
_cell.angle_gamma   90.00
#
_symmetry.space_group_name_H-M   'P 1'
#
loop_
_entity.id
_entity.type
_entity.pdbx_description
1 polymer ?
#
loop_
_entity_poly.entity_id
_entity_poly.type
_entity_poly.pdbx_seq_one_letter_code
_entity_poly.pdbx_strand_id
1 'polypeptide(L)'
;RRPSPELIQAISAMDENIDRVMKLSGGFRSPDVAHTSTAALCAQPVPWSAHDEVDGVAIDTDCMRDASKLALEKYGALDGLNDSQRLAVEGAACNRLTLVQGPPGTGKTAVAIRILRHWARLASSEADDQPPNPILATSDSNIAVDNLVEGCANVGLKVVRLGRPEAIRPELLRFCIDRPSNSNQSNLHPGFSGASVSAFKEKIKYIRNAQVVCCTCIGSGGDILDNMIFERVLVDEATQATEPAVLVPISRGCRQLVLVGDHCQLPPTVLSTQAEEEGLGVPLFSRMVACGVLPYMLDTQYRMHPAIAMFPSDLFY
;
A
#
# COMPACT_ATOMS: atom_id res chain seq x y z
N ARG A 1 4.33 -26.84 1.46
CA ARG A 1 3.74 -27.13 2.79
C ARG A 1 2.23 -27.23 2.59
N ARG A 2 1.54 -28.23 3.16
CA ARG A 2 0.08 -28.37 3.02
C ARG A 2 -0.63 -27.29 3.87
N PRO A 3 -1.75 -26.73 3.41
CA PRO A 3 -2.53 -25.77 4.20
C PRO A 3 -3.02 -26.42 5.50
N SER A 4 -3.13 -25.61 6.55
CA SER A 4 -3.50 -26.10 7.87
C SER A 4 -4.96 -26.60 7.89
N PRO A 5 -5.31 -27.52 8.81
CA PRO A 5 -6.66 -28.05 8.93
C PRO A 5 -7.71 -26.94 9.14
N GLU A 6 -7.34 -25.84 9.80
CA GLU A 6 -8.23 -24.68 10.01
C GLU A 6 -8.56 -23.97 8.69
N LEU A 7 -7.59 -23.88 7.77
CA LEU A 7 -7.80 -23.29 6.43
C LEU A 7 -8.73 -24.17 5.58
N ILE A 8 -8.59 -25.50 5.68
CA ILE A 8 -9.44 -26.46 4.97
C ILE A 8 -10.89 -26.39 5.49
N GLN A 9 -11.05 -26.23 6.80
CA GLN A 9 -12.37 -26.13 7.45
C GLN A 9 -13.10 -24.81 7.09
N ALA A 10 -12.36 -23.70 6.95
CA ALA A 10 -12.90 -22.43 6.49
C ALA A 10 -13.39 -22.47 5.03
N ILE A 11 -12.75 -23.27 4.18
CA ILE A 11 -13.10 -23.45 2.75
C ILE A 11 -14.37 -24.31 2.61
N SER A 12 -14.52 -25.37 3.41
CA SER A 12 -15.66 -26.30 3.29
C SER A 12 -17.00 -25.78 3.84
N ALA A 13 -16.99 -24.71 4.64
CA ALA A 13 -18.21 -24.16 5.26
C ALA A 13 -18.98 -23.16 4.36
N MET A 14 -18.52 -22.93 3.13
CA MET A 14 -19.08 -21.96 2.18
C MET A 14 -20.48 -22.33 1.61
N ASP A 15 -20.85 -23.61 1.55
CA ASP A 15 -21.97 -24.05 0.68
C ASP A 15 -23.40 -23.92 1.27
N GLU A 16 -23.61 -23.73 2.58
CA GLU A 16 -24.95 -23.87 3.20
C GLU A 16 -25.69 -22.57 3.56
N ASN A 17 -25.09 -21.38 3.39
CA ASN A 17 -25.57 -20.17 4.09
C ASN A 17 -26.35 -19.15 3.23
N ILE A 18 -26.49 -19.37 1.92
CA ILE A 18 -27.22 -18.47 1.01
C ILE A 18 -28.74 -18.43 1.33
N ASP A 19 -29.32 -19.52 1.84
CA ASP A 19 -30.77 -19.61 2.10
C ASP A 19 -31.24 -18.92 3.40
N ARG A 20 -30.33 -18.57 4.32
CA ARG A 20 -30.70 -18.08 5.67
C ARG A 20 -30.63 -16.57 5.85
N VAL A 21 -29.78 -15.87 5.09
CA VAL A 21 -29.61 -14.42 5.20
C VAL A 21 -30.87 -13.66 4.75
N MET A 22 -31.69 -14.25 3.88
CA MET A 22 -32.97 -13.67 3.44
C MET A 22 -34.10 -13.68 4.50
N LYS A 23 -33.94 -14.32 5.67
CA LYS A 23 -35.05 -14.48 6.65
C LYS A 23 -34.94 -13.68 7.96
N LEU A 24 -33.83 -13.01 8.26
CA LEU A 24 -33.53 -12.53 9.63
C LEU A 24 -33.36 -11.01 9.81
N SER A 25 -33.88 -10.19 8.89
CA SER A 25 -34.07 -8.75 9.10
C SER A 25 -35.24 -8.46 10.07
N GLY A 26 -35.06 -8.79 11.35
CA GLY A 26 -36.02 -8.43 12.40
C GLY A 26 -35.68 -8.95 13.80
N GLY A 27 -35.04 -8.10 14.61
CA GLY A 27 -35.16 -8.14 16.08
C GLY A 27 -34.01 -8.78 16.86
N PHE A 28 -33.47 -8.00 17.81
CA PHE A 28 -32.54 -8.42 18.86
C PHE A 28 -33.22 -9.40 19.84
N ARG A 29 -32.63 -10.59 20.09
CA ARG A 29 -32.49 -11.29 21.41
C ARG A 29 -32.02 -12.75 21.26
N SER A 30 -30.83 -13.05 21.79
CA SER A 30 -30.49 -14.18 22.71
C SER A 30 -28.98 -14.47 22.63
N PRO A 31 -28.29 -14.71 23.77
CA PRO A 31 -26.95 -15.30 23.77
C PRO A 31 -27.05 -16.81 23.45
N ASP A 32 -25.94 -17.44 23.09
CA ASP A 32 -25.82 -18.87 22.70
C ASP A 32 -26.27 -19.27 21.28
N VAL A 33 -25.75 -18.58 20.26
CA VAL A 33 -25.62 -19.18 18.92
C VAL A 33 -24.18 -18.98 18.42
N ALA A 34 -23.47 -20.09 18.24
CA ALA A 34 -22.12 -20.10 17.67
C ALA A 34 -22.15 -19.51 16.25
N HIS A 35 -21.55 -18.33 16.10
CA HIS A 35 -21.50 -17.59 14.84
C HIS A 35 -20.27 -18.02 14.03
N THR A 36 -20.45 -18.67 12.88
CA THR A 36 -19.36 -18.97 11.94
C THR A 36 -19.76 -18.58 10.52
N SER A 37 -19.50 -17.32 10.13
CA SER A 37 -19.36 -16.96 8.71
C SER A 37 -17.87 -16.81 8.40
N THR A 38 -17.43 -17.20 7.20
CA THR A 38 -16.02 -17.09 6.78
C THR A 38 -15.54 -15.63 6.81
N ALA A 39 -16.40 -14.67 6.47
CA ALA A 39 -16.11 -13.24 6.64
C ALA A 39 -15.93 -12.85 8.12
N ALA A 40 -16.75 -13.39 9.03
CA ALA A 40 -16.59 -13.16 10.47
C ALA A 40 -15.34 -13.85 11.04
N LEU A 41 -14.96 -15.02 10.51
CA LEU A 41 -13.75 -15.77 10.89
C LEU A 41 -12.47 -15.15 10.32
N CYS A 42 -12.49 -14.65 9.08
CA CYS A 42 -11.37 -13.89 8.49
C CYS A 42 -11.23 -12.48 9.06
N ALA A 43 -12.30 -11.92 9.63
CA ALA A 43 -12.26 -10.72 10.44
C ALA A 43 -11.80 -11.01 11.88
N GLN A 44 -11.83 -12.26 12.34
CA GLN A 44 -11.33 -12.58 13.68
C GLN A 44 -9.81 -12.43 13.72
N PRO A 45 -9.27 -11.66 14.69
CA PRO A 45 -7.83 -11.55 14.87
C PRO A 45 -7.28 -12.95 15.16
N VAL A 46 -6.41 -13.45 14.28
CA VAL A 46 -5.69 -14.68 14.53
C VAL A 46 -4.66 -14.38 15.64
N PRO A 47 -4.68 -15.10 16.78
CA PRO A 47 -3.69 -14.91 17.82
C PRO A 47 -2.29 -15.11 17.23
N TRP A 48 -1.42 -14.11 17.39
CA TRP A 48 -0.03 -14.21 17.01
C TRP A 48 0.61 -15.37 17.80
N SER A 49 0.93 -16.48 17.13
CA SER A 49 1.68 -17.56 17.78
C SER A 49 3.12 -17.09 17.95
N ALA A 50 3.56 -16.94 19.21
CA ALA A 50 4.94 -16.65 19.60
C ALA A 50 5.97 -17.72 19.14
N HIS A 51 5.56 -18.70 18.33
CA HIS A 51 6.40 -19.77 17.81
C HIS A 51 7.11 -19.44 16.49
N ASP A 52 6.89 -18.25 15.91
CA ASP A 52 7.67 -17.74 14.78
C ASP A 52 8.93 -16.96 15.23
N GLU A 53 9.35 -17.10 16.50
CA GLU A 53 10.72 -16.83 16.92
C GLU A 53 11.65 -17.93 16.37
N VAL A 54 11.89 -17.89 15.07
CA VAL A 54 13.08 -18.54 14.51
C VAL A 54 14.27 -17.68 14.96
N ASP A 55 15.10 -18.28 15.80
CA ASP A 55 16.38 -17.79 16.33
C ASP A 55 16.32 -16.75 17.45
N GLY A 56 15.87 -17.15 18.66
CA GLY A 56 16.50 -16.90 19.98
C GLY A 56 17.09 -15.54 20.37
N VAL A 57 16.86 -14.49 19.59
CA VAL A 57 17.28 -13.11 19.82
C VAL A 57 15.97 -12.35 19.93
N ALA A 58 15.59 -11.97 21.15
CA ALA A 58 14.54 -10.98 21.34
C ALA A 58 14.97 -9.72 20.57
N ILE A 59 14.39 -9.51 19.39
CA ILE A 59 14.60 -8.27 18.63
C ILE A 59 14.00 -7.19 19.51
N ASP A 60 14.86 -6.33 20.07
CA ASP A 60 14.44 -5.21 20.91
C ASP A 60 13.63 -4.22 20.05
N THR A 61 12.32 -4.44 20.02
CA THR A 61 11.37 -3.65 19.23
C THR A 61 11.34 -2.20 19.70
N ASP A 62 11.67 -1.93 20.96
CA ASP A 62 11.65 -0.57 21.51
C ASP A 62 12.90 0.19 21.06
N CYS A 63 14.08 -0.44 21.05
CA CYS A 63 15.28 0.15 20.46
C CYS A 63 15.11 0.43 18.96
N MET A 64 14.47 -0.46 18.19
CA MET A 64 14.21 -0.21 16.77
C MET A 64 13.25 0.97 16.55
N ARG A 65 12.22 1.11 17.40
CA ARG A 65 11.28 2.24 17.35
C ARG A 65 11.97 3.56 17.69
N ASP A 66 12.83 3.57 18.69
CA ASP A 66 13.57 4.77 19.08
C ASP A 66 14.58 5.19 18.00
N ALA A 67 15.24 4.23 17.35
CA ALA A 67 16.08 4.51 16.19
C ALA A 67 15.28 5.12 15.02
N SER A 68 14.08 4.59 14.73
CA SER A 68 13.17 5.16 13.73
C SER A 68 12.75 6.60 14.07
N LYS A 69 12.43 6.88 15.34
CA LYS A 69 12.09 8.24 15.79
C LYS A 69 13.25 9.22 15.62
N LEU A 70 14.46 8.83 16.03
CA LEU A 70 15.64 9.65 15.85
C LEU A 70 15.90 9.96 14.37
N ALA A 71 15.65 9.00 13.48
CA ALA A 71 15.78 9.20 12.05
C ALA A 71 14.74 10.16 11.46
N LEU A 72 13.51 10.18 12.01
CA LEU A 72 12.48 11.15 11.60
C LEU A 72 12.93 12.59 11.86
N GLU A 73 13.50 12.84 13.03
CA GLU A 73 14.07 14.14 13.39
C GLU A 73 15.28 14.48 12.53
N LYS A 74 16.26 13.57 12.45
CA LYS A 74 17.49 13.74 11.65
C LYS A 74 17.21 14.14 10.20
N TYR A 75 16.19 13.53 9.60
CA TYR A 75 15.84 13.78 8.20
C TYR A 75 14.73 14.82 8.01
N GLY A 76 14.31 15.51 9.06
CA GLY A 76 13.26 16.52 9.01
C GLY A 76 12.02 15.98 8.30
N ALA A 77 11.61 14.74 8.65
CA ALA A 77 10.47 14.06 8.01
C ALA A 77 9.13 14.62 8.50
N LEU A 78 9.12 15.28 9.65
CA LEU A 78 7.91 15.82 10.28
C LEU A 78 7.72 17.32 10.02
N ASP A 79 8.69 17.98 9.39
CA ASP A 79 8.64 19.42 9.14
C ASP A 79 7.46 19.79 8.24
N GLY A 80 6.72 20.83 8.63
CA GLY A 80 5.58 21.38 7.86
C GLY A 80 4.31 20.52 7.86
N LEU A 81 4.29 19.40 8.59
CA LEU A 81 3.08 18.58 8.76
C LEU A 81 2.26 19.04 9.96
N ASN A 82 0.94 18.89 9.88
CA ASN A 82 0.05 19.01 11.04
C ASN A 82 0.17 17.77 11.96
N ASP A 83 -0.49 17.80 13.12
CA ASP A 83 -0.35 16.75 14.14
C ASP A 83 -0.82 15.37 13.67
N SER A 84 -1.96 15.26 12.99
CA SER A 84 -2.47 13.98 12.49
C SER A 84 -1.58 13.38 11.39
N GLN A 85 -1.06 14.23 10.50
CA GLN A 85 -0.08 13.84 9.49
C GLN A 85 1.24 13.40 10.13
N ARG A 86 1.70 14.07 11.19
CA ARG A 86 2.91 13.69 11.95
C ARG A 86 2.75 12.30 12.55
N LEU A 87 1.63 12.05 13.23
CA LEU A 87 1.33 10.75 13.83
C LEU A 87 1.29 9.62 12.78
N ALA A 88 0.71 9.88 11.61
CA ALA A 88 0.70 8.92 10.51
C ALA A 88 2.12 8.59 9.99
N VAL A 89 2.98 9.60 9.83
CA VAL A 89 4.38 9.41 9.40
C VAL A 89 5.21 8.69 10.48
N GLU A 90 5.00 9.02 11.76
CA GLU A 90 5.63 8.34 12.90
C GLU A 90 5.23 6.87 12.98
N GLY A 91 3.93 6.58 12.84
CA GLY A 91 3.40 5.23 12.78
C GLY A 91 4.03 4.43 11.64
N ALA A 92 4.10 5.02 10.44
CA ALA A 92 4.72 4.39 9.27
C ALA A 92 6.21 4.12 9.42
N ALA A 93 6.93 4.89 10.24
CA ALA A 93 8.35 4.65 10.54
C ALA A 93 8.57 3.56 11.59
N CYS A 94 7.62 3.40 12.53
CA CYS A 94 7.78 2.56 13.72
C CYS A 94 7.07 1.20 13.64
N ASN A 95 6.06 1.07 12.77
CA ASN A 95 5.22 -0.13 12.67
C ASN A 95 5.53 -0.94 11.40
N ARG A 96 5.31 -2.25 11.47
CA ARG A 96 5.38 -3.16 10.30
C ARG A 96 4.16 -3.04 9.39
N LEU A 97 3.00 -2.69 9.94
CA LEU A 97 1.77 -2.40 9.21
C LEU A 97 1.24 -1.07 9.72
N THR A 98 0.97 -0.14 8.80
CA THR A 98 0.32 1.13 9.11
C THR A 98 -0.82 1.37 8.15
N LEU A 99 -1.99 1.71 8.67
CA LEU A 99 -3.12 2.18 7.88
C LEU A 99 -3.21 3.70 8.05
N VAL A 100 -3.27 4.44 6.95
CA VAL A 100 -3.49 5.89 6.96
C VAL A 100 -4.84 6.15 6.30
N GLN A 101 -5.81 6.58 7.09
CA GLN A 101 -7.12 7.00 6.59
C GLN A 101 -7.09 8.50 6.32
N GLY A 102 -7.49 8.92 5.12
CA GLY A 102 -7.57 10.34 4.81
C GLY A 102 -8.86 10.71 4.08
N PRO A 103 -9.76 11.46 4.73
CA PRO A 103 -10.88 12.14 4.08
C PRO A 103 -10.48 12.97 2.84
N PRO A 104 -11.44 13.39 2.00
CA PRO A 104 -11.15 14.23 0.86
C PRO A 104 -10.40 15.53 1.23
N GLY A 105 -9.25 15.76 0.60
CA GLY A 105 -8.49 17.00 0.77
C GLY A 105 -7.55 17.06 1.98
N THR A 106 -7.36 15.96 2.72
CA THR A 106 -6.48 15.93 3.91
C THR A 106 -5.00 15.67 3.62
N GLY A 107 -4.66 15.48 2.33
CA GLY A 107 -3.28 15.32 1.88
C GLY A 107 -2.75 13.88 1.94
N LYS A 108 -3.60 12.85 1.78
CA LYS A 108 -3.20 11.42 1.68
C LYS A 108 -1.92 11.19 0.89
N THR A 109 -1.92 11.57 -0.39
CA THR A 109 -0.75 11.41 -1.26
C THR A 109 0.45 12.22 -0.76
N ALA A 110 0.25 13.43 -0.22
CA ALA A 110 1.36 14.21 0.34
C ALA A 110 2.02 13.52 1.56
N VAL A 111 1.23 12.90 2.43
CA VAL A 111 1.72 12.05 3.53
C VAL A 111 2.44 10.82 2.98
N ALA A 112 1.88 10.15 1.97
CA ALA A 112 2.53 9.02 1.30
C ALA A 112 3.92 9.39 0.75
N ILE A 113 4.04 10.52 0.05
CA ILE A 113 5.34 11.05 -0.44
C ILE A 113 6.31 11.30 0.72
N ARG A 114 5.81 11.79 1.86
CA ARG A 114 6.64 12.04 3.04
C ARG A 114 7.23 10.76 3.62
N ILE A 115 6.40 9.71 3.71
CA ILE A 115 6.81 8.37 4.14
C ILE A 115 7.85 7.80 3.17
N LEU A 116 7.59 7.84 1.86
CA LEU A 116 8.52 7.38 0.83
C LEU A 116 9.86 8.11 0.91
N ARG A 117 9.85 9.44 1.10
CA ARG A 117 11.07 10.24 1.25
C ARG A 117 11.86 9.86 2.50
N HIS A 118 11.19 9.62 3.61
CA HIS A 118 11.82 9.19 4.85
C HIS A 118 12.46 7.81 4.70
N TRP A 119 11.72 6.82 4.19
CA TRP A 119 12.25 5.49 3.92
C TRP A 119 13.43 5.49 2.95
N ALA A 120 13.39 6.33 1.90
CA ALA A 120 14.50 6.42 0.94
C ALA A 120 15.79 6.97 1.59
N ARG A 121 15.66 7.92 2.53
CA ARG A 121 16.79 8.47 3.28
C ARG A 121 17.35 7.49 4.30
N LEU A 122 16.47 6.77 5.00
CA LEU A 122 16.86 5.67 5.89
C LEU A 122 17.67 4.61 5.14
N ALA A 123 17.13 4.11 4.03
CA ALA A 123 17.77 3.09 3.22
C ALA A 123 19.14 3.55 2.68
N SER A 124 19.26 4.82 2.31
CA SER A 124 20.53 5.39 1.86
C SER A 124 21.57 5.51 2.97
N SER A 125 21.15 5.62 4.24
CA SER A 125 22.08 5.64 5.39
C SER A 125 22.47 4.27 5.92
N GLU A 126 21.67 3.25 5.62
CA GLU A 126 21.94 1.84 5.94
C GLU A 126 22.76 1.15 4.85
N ALA A 127 22.89 1.78 3.68
CA ALA A 127 23.58 1.22 2.52
C ALA A 127 25.09 1.22 2.72
N ASP A 128 25.67 0.02 2.59
CA ASP A 128 27.11 -0.21 2.51
C ASP A 128 27.59 -0.02 1.05
N ASP A 129 28.59 -0.77 0.57
CA ASP A 129 29.10 -0.70 -0.81
C ASP A 129 28.05 -1.00 -1.93
N GLN A 130 26.85 -1.49 -1.58
CA GLN A 130 25.77 -1.78 -2.53
C GLN A 130 24.59 -0.81 -2.38
N PRO A 131 23.95 -0.39 -3.48
CA PRO A 131 22.75 0.43 -3.40
C PRO A 131 21.64 -0.32 -2.66
N PRO A 132 20.87 0.38 -1.82
CA PRO A 132 19.80 -0.25 -1.06
C PRO A 132 18.70 -0.74 -2.01
N ASN A 133 17.93 -1.73 -1.57
CA ASN A 133 16.74 -2.17 -2.32
C ASN A 133 15.76 -1.00 -2.49
N PRO A 134 15.20 -0.80 -3.69
CA PRO A 134 14.21 0.24 -3.91
C PRO A 134 12.95 0.01 -3.08
N ILE A 135 12.23 1.10 -2.81
CA ILE A 135 10.89 1.05 -2.20
C ILE A 135 9.87 0.84 -3.31
N LEU A 136 8.84 0.02 -3.05
CA LEU A 136 7.73 -0.17 -3.98
C LEU A 136 6.57 0.73 -3.58
N ALA A 137 6.14 1.61 -4.48
CA ALA A 137 4.97 2.46 -4.30
C ALA A 137 3.92 2.09 -5.35
N THR A 138 2.75 1.62 -4.93
CA THR A 138 1.69 1.18 -5.83
C THR A 138 0.37 1.87 -5.61
N SER A 139 -0.52 1.76 -6.59
CA SER A 139 -1.94 2.06 -6.49
C SER A 139 -2.72 1.23 -7.50
N ASP A 140 -4.04 1.16 -7.41
CA ASP A 140 -4.84 0.40 -8.38
C ASP A 140 -4.95 1.11 -9.74
N SER A 141 -4.99 2.45 -9.73
CA SER A 141 -5.16 3.26 -10.94
C SER A 141 -3.86 3.88 -11.44
N ASN A 142 -3.72 4.03 -12.76
CA ASN A 142 -2.56 4.71 -13.34
C ASN A 142 -2.44 6.17 -12.91
N ILE A 143 -3.56 6.87 -12.73
CA ILE A 143 -3.57 8.29 -12.33
C ILE A 143 -3.00 8.46 -10.92
N ALA A 144 -3.37 7.60 -9.98
CA ALA A 144 -2.82 7.63 -8.63
C ALA A 144 -1.32 7.31 -8.62
N VAL A 145 -0.87 6.34 -9.42
CA VAL A 145 0.56 6.03 -9.58
C VAL A 145 1.32 7.24 -10.15
N ASP A 146 0.75 7.91 -11.14
CA ASP A 146 1.36 9.08 -11.75
C ASP A 146 1.48 10.26 -10.75
N ASN A 147 0.49 10.45 -9.87
CA ASN A 147 0.57 11.41 -8.77
C ASN A 147 1.70 11.06 -7.78
N LEU A 148 1.91 9.77 -7.49
CA LEU A 148 3.05 9.31 -6.68
C LEU A 148 4.39 9.60 -7.37
N VAL A 149 4.49 9.36 -8.68
CA VAL A 149 5.71 9.66 -9.47
C VAL A 149 6.03 11.15 -9.42
N GLU A 150 5.05 12.00 -9.71
CA GLU A 150 5.19 13.45 -9.68
C GLU A 150 5.59 13.94 -8.29
N GLY A 151 4.90 13.47 -7.24
CA GLY A 151 5.20 13.82 -5.87
C GLY A 151 6.61 13.41 -5.44
N CYS A 152 7.04 12.19 -5.79
CA CYS A 152 8.40 11.70 -5.53
C CYS A 152 9.45 12.53 -6.25
N ALA A 153 9.23 12.84 -7.53
CA ALA A 153 10.15 13.65 -8.32
C ALA A 153 10.28 15.08 -7.76
N ASN A 154 9.17 15.69 -7.33
CA ASN A 154 9.15 17.05 -6.77
C ASN A 154 9.94 17.16 -5.45
N VAL A 155 10.03 16.07 -4.67
CA VAL A 155 10.86 16.03 -3.45
C VAL A 155 12.29 15.52 -3.69
N GLY A 156 12.69 15.36 -4.97
CA GLY A 156 14.04 15.01 -5.39
C GLY A 156 14.38 13.52 -5.30
N LEU A 157 13.40 12.62 -5.20
CA LEU A 157 13.65 11.18 -5.20
C LEU A 157 13.93 10.67 -6.61
N LYS A 158 14.87 9.72 -6.71
CA LYS A 158 15.11 8.98 -7.95
C LYS A 158 14.02 7.94 -8.15
N VAL A 159 12.99 8.31 -8.92
CA VAL A 159 11.80 7.49 -9.17
C VAL A 159 11.84 6.82 -10.55
N VAL A 160 11.32 5.60 -10.63
CA VAL A 160 11.07 4.87 -11.88
C VAL A 160 9.60 4.51 -11.97
N ARG A 161 8.97 4.77 -13.11
CA ARG A 161 7.58 4.39 -13.42
C ARG A 161 7.57 3.15 -14.31
N LEU A 162 6.93 2.07 -13.87
CA LEU A 162 6.70 0.87 -14.69
C LEU A 162 5.27 0.83 -15.15
N GLY A 163 5.04 0.62 -16.45
CA GLY A 163 3.71 0.60 -17.04
C GLY A 163 3.78 0.91 -18.53
N ARG A 164 2.68 0.66 -19.24
CA ARG A 164 2.61 0.96 -20.67
C ARG A 164 2.66 2.48 -20.88
N PRO A 165 3.50 3.00 -21.80
CA PRO A 165 3.63 4.45 -22.04
C PRO A 165 2.29 5.15 -22.31
N GLU A 166 1.33 4.48 -22.95
CA GLU A 166 0.02 5.04 -23.32
C GLU A 166 -0.87 5.30 -22.10
N ALA A 167 -0.58 4.66 -20.97
CA ALA A 167 -1.32 4.81 -19.72
C ALA A 167 -0.67 5.81 -18.75
N ILE A 168 0.41 6.47 -19.16
CA ILE A 168 1.19 7.40 -18.34
C ILE A 168 1.00 8.83 -18.88
N ARG A 169 0.82 9.79 -17.97
CA ARG A 169 0.73 11.22 -18.30
C ARG A 169 1.97 11.68 -19.11
N PRO A 170 1.79 12.43 -20.22
CA PRO A 170 2.89 12.75 -21.14
C PRO A 170 4.14 13.37 -20.48
N GLU A 171 3.95 14.28 -19.51
CA GLU A 171 5.03 14.94 -18.78
C GLU A 171 5.81 14.02 -17.83
N LEU A 172 5.27 12.83 -17.53
CA LEU A 172 5.90 11.81 -16.68
C LEU A 172 6.58 10.70 -17.48
N LEU A 173 6.46 10.67 -18.81
CA LEU A 173 7.10 9.66 -19.67
C LEU A 173 8.62 9.58 -19.49
N ARG A 174 9.26 10.66 -19.06
CA ARG A 174 10.71 10.67 -18.72
C ARG A 174 11.08 9.73 -17.58
N PHE A 175 10.13 9.38 -16.70
CA PHE A 175 10.31 8.42 -15.61
C PHE A 175 9.94 6.98 -16.04
N CYS A 176 9.29 6.81 -17.19
CA CYS A 176 8.87 5.50 -17.70
C CYS A 176 10.07 4.69 -18.22
N ILE A 177 10.16 3.43 -17.80
CA ILE A 177 11.23 2.53 -18.25
C ILE A 177 11.08 2.09 -19.72
N ASP A 178 9.84 1.95 -20.18
CA ASP A 178 9.48 1.45 -21.51
C ASP A 178 9.23 2.59 -22.51
N ARG A 179 9.82 3.77 -22.25
CA ARG A 179 9.60 4.94 -23.09
C ARG A 179 9.97 4.67 -24.57
N PRO A 180 9.13 5.10 -25.52
CA PRO A 180 9.45 5.00 -26.94
C PRO A 180 10.66 5.88 -27.30
N SER A 181 11.49 5.43 -28.24
CA SER A 181 12.81 6.01 -28.58
C SER A 181 12.80 7.35 -29.32
N ASN A 182 11.67 8.05 -29.36
CA ASN A 182 11.54 9.24 -30.21
C ASN A 182 12.21 10.47 -29.56
N SER A 183 13.44 10.72 -30.05
CA SER A 183 14.15 11.99 -30.32
C SER A 183 14.08 13.18 -29.33
N ASN A 184 15.30 13.67 -28.99
CA ASN A 184 15.67 15.04 -28.57
C ASN A 184 15.73 15.42 -27.08
N GLN A 185 15.56 14.51 -26.12
CA GLN A 185 15.93 14.79 -24.72
C GLN A 185 17.01 13.83 -24.21
N SER A 186 18.23 14.01 -24.71
CA SER A 186 19.44 13.59 -24.01
C SER A 186 19.58 14.46 -22.75
N ASN A 187 19.51 13.85 -21.55
CA ASN A 187 20.49 14.05 -20.47
C ASN A 187 20.04 13.60 -19.07
N LEU A 188 18.78 13.21 -18.81
CA LEU A 188 18.38 12.81 -17.44
C LEU A 188 18.13 11.30 -17.23
N HIS A 189 17.58 10.58 -18.22
CA HIS A 189 17.25 9.15 -18.05
C HIS A 189 17.51 8.38 -19.35
N PRO A 190 17.97 7.12 -19.34
CA PRO A 190 18.14 6.30 -20.55
C PRO A 190 16.79 5.79 -21.06
N GLY A 191 16.67 5.62 -22.38
CA GLY A 191 15.47 5.07 -23.02
C GLY A 191 15.79 3.69 -23.52
N PHE A 192 15.03 2.69 -23.12
CA PHE A 192 15.34 1.30 -23.39
C PHE A 192 14.37 0.73 -24.42
N SER A 193 14.67 0.94 -25.70
CA SER A 193 13.93 0.32 -26.80
C SER A 193 14.71 -0.84 -27.40
N GLY A 194 14.14 -2.04 -27.32
CA GLY A 194 14.68 -3.23 -27.97
C GLY A 194 14.54 -4.49 -27.13
N ALA A 195 14.23 -5.62 -27.77
CA ALA A 195 14.11 -6.95 -27.15
C ALA A 195 15.48 -7.65 -26.96
N SER A 196 16.56 -6.88 -26.77
CA SER A 196 17.89 -7.44 -26.54
C SER A 196 18.08 -7.78 -25.07
N VAL A 197 18.79 -8.88 -24.80
CA VAL A 197 19.27 -9.25 -23.45
C VAL A 197 20.09 -8.12 -22.82
N SER A 198 20.83 -7.35 -23.62
CA SER A 198 21.58 -6.18 -23.10
C SER A 198 20.65 -5.08 -22.60
N ALA A 199 19.62 -4.73 -23.37
CA ALA A 199 18.64 -3.71 -23.00
C ALA A 199 17.85 -4.12 -21.73
N PHE A 200 17.50 -5.41 -21.62
CA PHE A 200 16.84 -5.93 -20.41
C PHE A 200 17.74 -5.84 -19.16
N LYS A 201 19.04 -6.17 -19.29
CA LYS A 201 20.01 -6.00 -18.20
C LYS A 201 20.16 -4.55 -17.77
N GLU A 202 20.17 -3.61 -18.72
CA GLU A 202 20.24 -2.18 -18.41
C GLU A 202 18.97 -1.67 -17.73
N LYS A 203 17.78 -2.12 -18.17
CA LYS A 203 16.50 -1.85 -17.48
C LYS A 203 16.55 -2.30 -16.02
N ILE A 204 16.96 -3.54 -15.76
CA ILE A 204 17.09 -4.05 -14.38
C ILE A 204 18.07 -3.21 -13.57
N LYS A 205 19.24 -2.88 -14.12
CA LYS A 205 20.22 -2.02 -13.44
C LYS A 205 19.62 -0.64 -13.13
N TYR A 206 18.82 -0.10 -14.03
CA TYR A 206 18.17 1.19 -13.85
C TYR A 206 17.12 1.16 -12.72
N ILE A 207 16.28 0.13 -12.67
CA ILE A 207 15.30 -0.08 -11.59
C ILE A 207 16.01 -0.28 -10.24
N ARG A 208 17.06 -1.12 -10.20
CA ARG A 208 17.85 -1.36 -8.97
C ARG A 208 18.48 -0.11 -8.39
N ASN A 209 18.86 0.83 -9.24
CA ASN A 209 19.45 2.09 -8.79
C ASN A 209 18.40 3.16 -8.45
N ALA A 210 17.10 2.87 -8.54
CA ALA A 210 16.04 3.77 -8.13
C ALA A 210 15.91 3.79 -6.60
N GLN A 211 15.42 4.89 -6.05
CA GLN A 211 14.99 4.94 -4.65
C GLN A 211 13.54 4.46 -4.51
N VAL A 212 12.69 4.79 -5.49
CA VAL A 212 11.27 4.40 -5.51
C VAL A 212 10.91 3.87 -6.89
N VAL A 213 10.23 2.72 -6.91
CA VAL A 213 9.61 2.13 -8.09
C VAL A 213 8.11 2.30 -7.96
N CYS A 214 7.51 3.02 -8.91
CA CYS A 214 6.08 3.29 -8.96
C CYS A 214 5.41 2.47 -10.07
N CYS A 215 4.36 1.72 -9.73
CA CYS A 215 3.57 0.95 -10.69
C CYS A 215 2.17 0.66 -10.16
N THR A 216 1.28 0.11 -10.99
CA THR A 216 -0.01 -0.35 -10.46
C THR A 216 0.17 -1.60 -9.59
N CYS A 217 -0.77 -1.89 -8.70
CA CYS A 217 -0.74 -3.10 -7.87
C CYS A 217 -0.55 -4.37 -8.72
N ILE A 218 -1.31 -4.52 -9.81
CA ILE A 218 -1.10 -5.65 -10.74
C ILE A 218 0.21 -5.52 -11.52
N GLY A 219 0.59 -4.29 -11.90
CA GLY A 219 1.84 -4.02 -12.61
C GLY A 219 3.10 -4.41 -11.83
N SER A 220 3.04 -4.44 -10.49
CA SER A 220 4.14 -4.93 -9.67
C SER A 220 4.35 -6.44 -9.80
N GLY A 221 3.45 -7.18 -10.44
CA GLY A 221 3.57 -8.60 -10.76
C GLY A 221 4.40 -8.89 -12.01
N GLY A 222 4.87 -7.88 -12.75
CA GLY A 222 5.60 -8.11 -14.02
C GLY A 222 7.00 -8.72 -13.86
N ASP A 223 7.39 -9.54 -14.83
CA ASP A 223 8.64 -10.33 -14.86
C ASP A 223 9.92 -9.50 -14.66
N ILE A 224 9.89 -8.22 -15.05
CA ILE A 224 11.00 -7.28 -14.88
C ILE A 224 11.41 -7.13 -13.39
N LEU A 225 10.54 -7.52 -12.46
CA LEU A 225 10.74 -7.44 -11.01
C LEU A 225 11.03 -8.80 -10.33
N ASP A 226 11.08 -9.93 -11.05
CA ASP A 226 11.10 -11.29 -10.45
C ASP A 226 12.27 -11.62 -9.53
N ASN A 227 13.36 -10.88 -9.62
CA ASN A 227 14.53 -11.04 -8.77
C ASN A 227 14.80 -9.79 -7.93
N MET A 228 13.75 -9.04 -7.61
CA MET A 228 13.81 -7.84 -6.79
C MET A 228 12.94 -8.02 -5.55
N ILE A 229 13.52 -7.67 -4.39
CA ILE A 229 12.84 -7.69 -3.10
C ILE A 229 12.51 -6.25 -2.74
N PHE A 230 11.28 -6.02 -2.30
CA PHE A 230 10.78 -4.73 -1.87
C PHE A 230 10.34 -4.85 -0.41
N GLU A 231 11.28 -4.63 0.51
CA GLU A 231 11.03 -4.77 1.95
C GLU A 231 10.05 -3.71 2.48
N ARG A 232 9.98 -2.56 1.82
CA ARG A 232 9.07 -1.47 2.14
C ARG A 232 8.11 -1.26 0.97
N VAL A 233 6.82 -1.43 1.24
CA VAL A 233 5.73 -1.29 0.26
C VAL A 233 4.75 -0.24 0.76
N LEU A 234 4.42 0.73 -0.10
CA LEU A 234 3.34 1.68 0.11
C LEU A 234 2.28 1.48 -0.95
N VAL A 235 1.01 1.44 -0.55
CA VAL A 235 -0.14 1.36 -1.46
C VAL A 235 -1.03 2.57 -1.25
N ASP A 236 -1.09 3.47 -2.24
CA ASP A 236 -1.99 4.63 -2.23
C ASP A 236 -3.35 4.26 -2.85
N GLU A 237 -4.42 4.93 -2.40
CA GLU A 237 -5.81 4.59 -2.73
C GLU A 237 -6.13 3.10 -2.50
N ALA A 238 -5.60 2.52 -1.41
CA ALA A 238 -5.71 1.10 -1.08
C ALA A 238 -7.15 0.61 -0.88
N THR A 239 -8.09 1.52 -0.60
CA THR A 239 -9.53 1.23 -0.47
C THR A 239 -10.25 1.07 -1.80
N GLN A 240 -9.60 1.44 -2.92
CA GLN A 240 -10.14 1.24 -4.28
C GLN A 240 -9.60 -0.03 -4.94
N ALA A 241 -8.67 -0.75 -4.28
CA ALA A 241 -8.08 -1.98 -4.78
C ALA A 241 -8.76 -3.21 -4.15
N THR A 242 -8.97 -4.25 -4.95
CA THR A 242 -9.36 -5.55 -4.38
C THR A 242 -8.21 -6.10 -3.54
N GLU A 243 -8.52 -6.87 -2.51
CA GLU A 243 -7.49 -7.49 -1.68
C GLU A 243 -6.47 -8.31 -2.48
N PRO A 244 -6.86 -9.18 -3.44
CA PRO A 244 -5.91 -9.90 -4.27
C PRO A 244 -4.95 -8.99 -5.05
N ALA A 245 -5.42 -7.82 -5.52
CA ALA A 245 -4.55 -6.86 -6.21
C ALA A 245 -3.48 -6.31 -5.27
N VAL A 246 -3.84 -5.95 -4.04
CA VAL A 246 -2.90 -5.44 -3.03
C VAL A 246 -1.90 -6.52 -2.57
N LEU A 247 -2.26 -7.79 -2.61
CA LEU A 247 -1.35 -8.89 -2.28
C LEU A 247 -0.20 -9.05 -3.29
N VAL A 248 -0.35 -8.60 -4.54
CA VAL A 248 0.70 -8.68 -5.57
C VAL A 248 1.97 -7.93 -5.15
N PRO A 249 1.94 -6.64 -4.79
CA PRO A 249 3.15 -5.95 -4.31
C PRO A 249 3.63 -6.48 -2.95
N ILE A 250 2.73 -6.91 -2.07
CA ILE A 250 3.10 -7.46 -0.74
C ILE A 250 3.92 -8.75 -0.90
N SER A 251 3.60 -9.59 -1.88
CA SER A 251 4.29 -10.86 -2.15
C SER A 251 5.76 -10.71 -2.55
N ARG A 252 6.22 -9.49 -2.85
CA ARG A 252 7.62 -9.19 -3.25
C ARG A 252 8.58 -9.05 -2.06
N GLY A 253 8.35 -9.78 -0.97
CA GLY A 253 9.20 -9.79 0.23
C GLY A 253 8.96 -8.61 1.17
N CYS A 254 7.75 -8.07 1.20
CA CYS A 254 7.37 -6.95 2.07
C CYS A 254 7.59 -7.30 3.56
N ARG A 255 8.27 -6.41 4.28
CA ARG A 255 8.50 -6.47 5.74
C ARG A 255 7.83 -5.30 6.48
N GLN A 256 7.63 -4.18 5.78
CA GLN A 256 6.98 -2.97 6.25
C GLN A 256 5.98 -2.47 5.19
N LEU A 257 4.70 -2.41 5.56
CA LEU A 257 3.58 -2.08 4.69
C LEU A 257 2.86 -0.83 5.20
N VAL A 258 2.61 0.12 4.29
CA VAL A 258 1.71 1.25 4.52
C VAL A 258 0.57 1.19 3.51
N LEU A 259 -0.66 1.15 4.02
CA LEU A 259 -1.88 1.27 3.21
C LEU A 259 -2.48 2.66 3.44
N VAL A 260 -2.54 3.48 2.39
CA VAL A 260 -3.16 4.81 2.43
C VAL A 260 -4.47 4.74 1.67
N GLY A 261 -5.55 5.20 2.27
CA GLY A 261 -6.87 5.12 1.64
C GLY A 261 -7.94 5.83 2.44
N ASP A 262 -9.18 5.62 2.02
CA ASP A 262 -10.36 6.13 2.71
C ASP A 262 -11.52 5.16 2.53
N HIS A 263 -11.91 4.50 3.61
CA HIS A 263 -12.94 3.45 3.57
C HIS A 263 -14.36 4.04 3.54
N CYS A 264 -14.50 5.35 3.71
CA CYS A 264 -15.74 6.10 3.49
C CYS A 264 -15.88 6.57 2.03
N GLN A 265 -14.89 6.31 1.15
CA GLN A 265 -14.97 6.58 -0.29
C GLN A 265 -15.29 5.32 -1.09
N LEU A 266 -15.14 5.40 -2.42
CA LEU A 266 -15.52 4.31 -3.34
C LEU A 266 -14.75 3.02 -3.05
N PRO A 267 -15.43 1.87 -2.94
CA PRO A 267 -14.78 0.56 -2.90
C PRO A 267 -14.25 0.16 -4.30
N PRO A 268 -13.47 -0.92 -4.41
CA PRO A 268 -13.10 -1.50 -5.70
C PRO A 268 -14.35 -1.85 -6.52
N THR A 269 -14.25 -1.63 -7.83
CA THR A 269 -15.32 -2.03 -8.76
C THR A 269 -15.23 -3.52 -9.05
N VAL A 270 -16.24 -4.28 -8.61
CA VAL A 270 -16.38 -5.71 -8.91
C VAL A 270 -17.52 -5.90 -9.90
N LEU A 271 -17.23 -6.40 -11.10
CA LEU A 271 -18.25 -6.55 -12.16
C LEU A 271 -19.22 -7.71 -11.91
N SER A 272 -18.76 -8.76 -11.23
CA SER A 272 -19.57 -9.94 -10.91
C SER A 272 -20.31 -9.70 -9.59
N THR A 273 -21.63 -9.59 -9.66
CA THR A 273 -22.48 -9.46 -8.47
C THR A 273 -22.23 -10.59 -7.47
N GLN A 274 -22.09 -11.83 -7.96
CA GLN A 274 -21.76 -12.97 -7.09
C GLN A 274 -20.43 -12.76 -6.35
N ALA A 275 -19.39 -12.33 -7.07
CA ALA A 275 -18.08 -12.12 -6.43
C ALA A 275 -18.10 -10.95 -5.45
N GLU A 276 -18.89 -9.90 -5.73
CA GLU A 276 -19.10 -8.78 -4.82
C GLU A 276 -19.82 -9.23 -3.54
N GLU A 277 -20.91 -10.00 -3.67
CA GLU A 277 -21.67 -10.59 -2.56
C GLU A 277 -20.82 -11.56 -1.72
N GLU A 278 -19.90 -12.29 -2.36
CA GLU A 278 -18.94 -13.17 -1.69
C GLU A 278 -17.73 -12.42 -1.08
N GLY A 279 -17.69 -11.08 -1.20
CA GLY A 279 -16.75 -10.23 -0.47
C GLY A 279 -15.53 -9.74 -1.24
N LEU A 280 -15.43 -9.97 -2.55
CA LEU A 280 -14.32 -9.45 -3.37
C LEU A 280 -14.28 -7.91 -3.37
N GLY A 281 -15.42 -7.27 -3.10
CA GLY A 281 -15.54 -5.82 -2.95
C GLY A 281 -14.94 -5.27 -1.65
N VAL A 282 -14.53 -6.12 -0.70
CA VAL A 282 -13.93 -5.69 0.57
C VAL A 282 -12.42 -5.48 0.38
N PRO A 283 -11.89 -4.25 0.49
CA PRO A 283 -10.46 -4.00 0.38
C PRO A 283 -9.69 -4.56 1.57
N LEU A 284 -8.40 -4.86 1.35
CA LEU A 284 -7.48 -5.25 2.41
C LEU A 284 -7.46 -4.22 3.56
N PHE A 285 -7.53 -2.93 3.22
CA PHE A 285 -7.60 -1.84 4.20
C PHE A 285 -8.77 -2.04 5.16
N SER A 286 -9.98 -2.19 4.64
CA SER A 286 -11.20 -2.32 5.44
C SER A 286 -11.20 -3.61 6.27
N ARG A 287 -10.67 -4.71 5.70
CA ARG A 287 -10.50 -5.96 6.45
C ARG A 287 -9.55 -5.80 7.63
N MET A 288 -8.43 -5.09 7.46
CA MET A 288 -7.48 -4.85 8.56
C MET A 288 -8.08 -3.98 9.67
N VAL A 289 -8.90 -2.99 9.32
CA VAL A 289 -9.68 -2.21 10.30
C VAL A 289 -10.64 -3.13 11.08
N ALA A 290 -11.37 -4.01 10.38
CA ALA A 290 -12.27 -4.98 11.02
C ALA A 290 -11.54 -5.97 11.95
N CYS A 291 -10.28 -6.31 11.63
CA CYS A 291 -9.40 -7.13 12.48
C CYS A 291 -8.80 -6.37 13.68
N GLY A 292 -9.11 -5.08 13.87
CA GLY A 292 -8.66 -4.27 15.00
C GLY A 292 -7.38 -3.46 14.76
N VAL A 293 -6.89 -3.37 13.53
CA VAL A 293 -5.78 -2.46 13.19
C VAL A 293 -6.33 -1.03 13.09
N LEU A 294 -6.00 -0.20 14.08
CA LEU A 294 -6.47 1.19 14.12
C LEU A 294 -5.77 2.05 13.04
N PRO A 295 -6.54 2.73 12.16
CA PRO A 295 -5.95 3.64 11.19
C PRO A 295 -5.57 4.98 11.82
N TYR A 296 -4.46 5.55 11.34
CA TYR A 296 -4.12 6.94 11.59
C TYR A 296 -4.99 7.82 10.69
N MET A 297 -5.94 8.53 11.29
CA MET A 297 -6.85 9.41 10.57
C MET A 297 -6.23 10.79 10.37
N LEU A 298 -6.18 11.27 9.12
CA LEU A 298 -5.83 12.64 8.79
C LEU A 298 -7.07 13.52 8.96
N ASP A 299 -7.03 14.47 9.88
CA ASP A 299 -8.24 15.19 10.36
C ASP A 299 -8.38 16.62 9.83
N THR A 300 -7.38 17.15 9.12
CA THR A 300 -7.37 18.52 8.62
C THR A 300 -7.47 18.55 7.10
N GLN A 301 -8.54 19.12 6.54
CA GLN A 301 -8.77 19.23 5.10
C GLN A 301 -8.33 20.59 4.53
N TYR A 302 -7.79 20.59 3.31
CA TYR A 302 -7.21 21.77 2.65
C TYR A 302 -7.82 22.08 1.27
N ARG A 303 -8.94 21.45 0.92
CA ARG A 303 -9.54 21.55 -0.44
C ARG A 303 -10.84 22.33 -0.46
N MET A 304 -11.75 22.02 0.46
CA MET A 304 -13.12 22.50 0.45
C MET A 304 -13.24 23.77 1.29
N HIS A 305 -14.08 24.70 0.84
CA HIS A 305 -14.53 25.79 1.69
C HIS A 305 -15.24 25.22 2.93
N PRO A 306 -15.11 25.81 4.14
CA PRO A 306 -15.68 25.25 5.38
C PRO A 306 -17.16 24.88 5.29
N ALA A 307 -17.98 25.73 4.65
CA ALA A 307 -19.41 25.46 4.44
C ALA A 307 -19.70 24.20 3.60
N ILE A 308 -18.81 23.84 2.67
CA ILE A 308 -18.93 22.61 1.85
C ILE A 308 -18.43 21.40 2.65
N ALA A 309 -17.34 21.58 3.40
CA ALA A 309 -16.72 20.51 4.19
C ALA A 309 -17.58 20.03 5.36
N MET A 310 -18.44 20.91 5.90
CA MET A 310 -19.28 20.63 7.07
C MET A 310 -20.16 19.38 6.86
N PHE A 311 -20.87 19.28 5.73
CA PHE A 311 -21.79 18.16 5.49
C PHE A 311 -21.07 16.79 5.37
N PRO A 312 -20.01 16.62 4.55
CA PRO A 312 -19.27 15.37 4.51
C PRO A 312 -18.60 15.03 5.83
N SER A 313 -18.14 16.03 6.59
CA SER A 313 -17.57 15.82 7.92
C SER A 313 -18.62 15.20 8.84
N ASP A 314 -19.72 15.90 9.11
CA ASP A 314 -20.72 15.47 10.10
C ASP A 314 -21.40 14.13 9.75
N LEU A 315 -21.51 13.79 8.46
CA LEU A 315 -22.21 12.59 8.02
C LEU A 315 -21.32 11.33 7.99
N PHE A 316 -20.03 11.47 7.70
CA PHE A 316 -19.16 10.31 7.39
C PHE A 316 -17.92 10.17 8.28
N TYR A 317 -17.54 11.22 9.04
CA TYR A 317 -16.27 11.29 9.79
C TYR A 317 -16.45 11.84 11.20
#